data_AF-A0A2M7EE23-F1
#
_entry.id   AF-A0A2M7EE23-F1
#
_cell.length_a   1.000
_cell.length_b   1.000
_cell.length_c   1.000
_cell.angle_alpha   90.00
_cell.angle_beta   90.00
_cell.angle_gamma   90.00
#
_symmetry.space_group_name_H-M   'P 1'
#
loop_
_entity.id
_entity.type
_entity.pdbx_description
1 polymer ?
#
loop_
_entity_poly.entity_id
_entity_poly.type
_entity_poly.pdbx_seq_one_letter_code
_entity_poly.pdbx_strand_id
1 'polypeptide(L)' 'MKGLKKLVKRFETLMTVAAFAEAGEFETAREILKEDAQPEGKTAPSCGYTSELAVNAAGSK' A
#
# COMPACT_ATOMS: atom_id res chain seq x y z
N MET A 1 -25.78 -1.26 -0.03
CA MET A 1 -24.81 -1.94 0.88
C MET A 1 -23.54 -2.41 0.15
N LYS A 2 -22.92 -1.59 -0.71
CA LYS A 2 -21.69 -2.00 -1.45
C LYS A 2 -20.40 -1.55 -0.75
N GLY A 3 -20.45 -0.45 0.02
CA GLY A 3 -19.32 0.05 0.80
C GLY A 3 -18.97 -0.85 1.99
N LEU A 4 -19.98 -1.31 2.74
CA LEU A 4 -19.77 -2.19 3.89
C LEU A 4 -19.07 -3.50 3.50
N LYS A 5 -19.45 -4.10 2.37
CA LYS A 5 -18.79 -5.32 1.85
C LYS A 5 -17.31 -5.10 1.51
N LYS A 6 -16.95 -3.93 0.98
CA LYS A 6 -15.54 -3.58 0.72
C LYS A 6 -14.75 -3.35 2.01
N LEU A 7 -15.39 -2.77 3.02
CA LEU A 7 -14.76 -2.52 4.31
C LEU A 7 -14.49 -3.83 5.07
N VAL A 8 -15.45 -4.76 5.06
CA VAL A 8 -15.29 -6.11 5.64
C VAL A 8 -14.16 -6.85 4.95
N LYS A 9 -14.11 -6.85 3.61
CA LYS A 9 -13.03 -7.50 2.85
C LYS A 9 -11.64 -6.97 3.22
N ARG A 10 -11.49 -5.64 3.32
CA ARG A 10 -10.21 -5.02 3.74
C ARG A 10 -9.82 -5.40 5.17
N PHE A 11 -10.81 -5.49 6.07
CA PHE A 11 -10.57 -5.89 7.45
C PHE A 11 -10.06 -7.34 7.53
N GLU A 12 -10.67 -8.26 6.79
CA GLU A 12 -10.21 -9.65 6.68
C GLU A 12 -8.77 -9.74 6.14
N THR A 13 -8.46 -8.97 5.08
CA THR A 13 -7.09 -8.88 4.53
C THR A 13 -6.10 -8.39 5.60
N LEU A 14 -6.44 -7.32 6.34
CA LEU A 14 -5.57 -6.78 7.39
C LEU A 14 -5.33 -7.75 8.54
N MET A 15 -6.37 -8.46 8.98
CA MET A 15 -6.22 -9.49 10.02
C MET A 15 -5.30 -10.62 9.57
N THR A 16 -5.39 -11.00 8.29
CA THR A 16 -4.51 -12.02 7.69
C THR A 16 -3.06 -11.54 7.66
N VAL A 17 -2.82 -10.33 7.16
CA VAL A 17 -1.50 -9.70 7.12
C VAL A 17 -0.90 -9.59 8.52
N ALA A 18 -1.70 -9.20 9.52
CA ALA A 18 -1.26 -9.09 10.91
C ALA A 18 -0.81 -10.45 11.45
N ALA A 19 -1.57 -11.53 11.20
CA ALA A 19 -1.22 -12.87 11.64
C ALA A 19 0.12 -13.36 11.04
N PHE A 20 0.35 -13.12 9.75
CA PHE A 20 1.63 -13.46 9.11
C PHE A 20 2.78 -12.61 9.64
N ALA A 21 2.56 -11.30 9.87
CA ALA A 21 3.57 -10.43 10.46
C ALA A 21 3.92 -10.85 11.90
N GLU A 22 2.94 -11.26 12.70
CA GLU A 22 3.15 -11.79 14.06
C GLU A 22 3.93 -13.12 14.05
N ALA A 23 3.72 -13.96 13.03
CA ALA A 23 4.49 -15.18 12.82
C ALA A 23 5.93 -14.92 12.30
N GLY A 24 6.28 -13.67 11.98
CA GLY A 24 7.57 -13.29 11.38
C GLY A 24 7.65 -13.47 9.87
N GLU A 25 6.54 -13.81 9.21
CA GLU A 25 6.43 -13.98 7.76
C GLU A 25 6.16 -12.63 7.05
N PHE A 26 7.12 -11.72 7.13
CA PHE A 26 6.98 -10.36 6.58
C PHE A 26 6.88 -10.33 5.06
N GLU A 27 7.54 -11.25 4.35
CA GLU A 27 7.47 -11.38 2.89
C GLU A 27 6.02 -11.67 2.45
N THR A 28 5.39 -12.67 3.08
CA THR A 28 4.01 -13.10 2.83
C THR A 28 3.01 -12.00 3.19
N ALA A 29 3.17 -11.38 4.36
CA ALA A 29 2.34 -10.25 4.79
C ALA A 29 2.38 -9.09 3.77
N ARG A 30 3.57 -8.82 3.21
CA ARG A 30 3.77 -7.76 2.21
C ARG A 30 3.22 -8.12 0.83
N GLU A 31 3.24 -9.40 0.46
CA GLU A 31 2.66 -9.89 -0.79
C GLU A 31 1.13 -9.75 -0.78
N ILE A 32 0.48 -10.17 0.31
CA ILE A 32 -0.98 -10.07 0.48
C ILE A 32 -1.46 -8.61 0.38
N LEU A 33 -0.70 -7.66 0.95
CA LEU A 33 -1.01 -6.23 0.81
C LEU A 33 -0.89 -5.71 -0.63
N LYS A 34 0.04 -6.24 -1.42
CA LYS A 34 0.21 -5.87 -2.83
C LYS A 34 -0.90 -6.43 -3.70
N GLU A 35 -1.36 -7.65 -3.41
CA GLU A 35 -2.47 -8.28 -4.14
C GLU A 35 -3.80 -7.57 -3.86
N ASP A 36 -4.09 -7.14 -2.63
CA ASP A 36 -5.30 -6.38 -2.30
C ASP A 36 -5.29 -4.96 -2.92
N ALA A 37 -4.09 -4.39 -3.11
CA ALA A 37 -3.88 -3.10 -3.75
C ALA A 37 -4.04 -3.12 -5.30
N GLN A 38 -4.11 -4.29 -5.92
CA GLN A 38 -4.38 -4.44 -7.35
C GLN A 38 -5.80 -4.94 -7.60
N PRO A 39 -6.83 -4.08 -7.50
CA PRO A 39 -8.07 -4.34 -8.18
C PRO A 39 -7.78 -4.24 -9.68
N GLU A 40 -8.13 -5.28 -10.41
CA GLU A 40 -8.10 -5.38 -11.87
C GLU A 40 -8.33 -4.01 -12.54
N GLY A 41 -7.30 -3.49 -13.20
CA GLY A 41 -7.36 -2.28 -14.01
C GLY A 41 -7.51 -0.96 -13.23
N LYS A 42 -6.38 -0.39 -12.81
CA LYS A 42 -6.00 1.04 -12.92
C LYS A 42 -4.71 1.28 -12.17
N THR A 43 -3.69 1.72 -12.91
CA THR A 43 -2.43 2.31 -12.47
C THR A 43 -2.49 2.85 -11.04
N ALA A 44 -1.74 2.24 -10.15
CA ALA A 44 -1.45 2.81 -8.84
C ALA A 44 -0.77 4.17 -9.04
N PRO A 45 -1.15 5.25 -8.33
CA PRO A 45 -0.12 6.19 -7.92
C PRO A 45 0.78 5.40 -6.97
N SER A 46 2.02 5.18 -7.39
CA SER A 46 3.10 4.86 -6.47
C SER A 46 2.94 5.79 -5.26
N CYS A 47 2.83 5.24 -4.07
CA CYS A 47 3.08 6.00 -2.85
C CYS A 47 4.58 6.31 -2.88
N GLY A 48 4.93 7.33 -3.64
CA GLY A 48 6.24 7.93 -3.64
C GLY A 48 6.37 8.64 -2.31
N TYR A 49 7.21 8.11 -1.43
CA TYR A 49 8.02 8.96 -0.57
C TYR A 49 9.03 9.68 -1.48
N THR A 50 8.56 10.46 -2.44
CA THR A 50 9.39 11.48 -3.05
C THR A 50 9.41 12.59 -2.05
N SER A 51 10.40 12.52 -1.16
CA SER A 51 10.91 13.65 -0.42
C SER A 51 10.87 14.87 -1.35
N GLU A 52 9.94 15.80 -1.11
CA GLU A 52 9.88 17.12 -1.72
C GLU A 52 11.11 17.93 -1.27
N LEU A 53 12.27 17.51 -1.74
CA LEU A 53 13.54 18.23 -1.67
C LEU A 53 13.98 18.54 -3.11
N ALA A 54 13.05 19.09 -3.89
CA ALA A 54 13.41 19.96 -5.00
C ALA A 54 13.84 21.31 -4.40
N VAL A 55 15.01 21.31 -3.73
CA VAL A 55 15.68 22.55 -3.35
C VAL A 55 16.08 23.23 -4.66
N ASN A 56 15.52 24.42 -4.87
CA ASN A 56 15.93 25.35 -5.88
C ASN A 56 17.42 25.68 -5.68
N ALA A 57 18.31 25.00 -6.40
CA ALA A 57 19.65 25.48 -6.69
C ALA A 57 19.60 26.10 -8.09
N ALA A 58 19.10 27.33 -8.16
CA ALA A 58 19.96 28.50 -8.31
C ALA A 58 20.72 28.45 -9.64
N GLY A 59 20.02 28.84 -10.72
CA GLY A 59 20.68 29.57 -11.78
C GLY A 59 21.22 30.86 -11.19
N SER A 60 22.54 30.96 -11.05
CA SER A 60 23.19 32.25 -10.87
C SER A 60 24.60 32.20 -11.44
N LYS A 61 24.77 33.04 -12.47
CA LYS A 61 25.96 33.47 -13.19
C LYS A 61 26.40 32.62 -14.37
#